data_AF-A0A1C4I8C3-F1
#
_entry.id   AF-A0A1C4I8C3-F1
#
_cell.length_a   1.000
_cell.length_b   1.000
_cell.length_c   1.000
_cell.angle_alpha   90.00
_cell.angle_beta   90.00
_cell.angle_gamma   90.00
#
_symmetry.space_group_name_H-M   'P 1'
#
loop_
_entity.id
_entity.type
_entity.pdbx_description
1 polymer ?
#
loop_
_entity_poly.entity_id
_entity_poly.type
_entity_poly.pdbx_seq_one_letter_code
_entity_poly.pdbx_strand_id
1 'polypeptide(L)'
;QDVFVRIGGAGPGKATTSIVVNSDDTIIDHTWVWRADHGEGWGWETNRADYGVRVNGDDVLATGLFVEHFNKYDVEWYGERGRTIFFQNEKAYDAPNQAAIQNGNTKGYAAYRVDDSVEQHEGWGMGSYCYYNVDPTIVQEHGFKAPVKPGVKFHNLIVVSLGGNGQYEHVINDVGSPTSGTETVPSQVVNFP
;
A
#
# COMPACT_ATOMS: atom_id res chain seq x y z
N GLN A 1 -15.48 0.65 -12.23
CA GLN A 1 -15.78 2.06 -11.95
C GLN A 1 -16.63 2.16 -10.71
N ASP A 2 -16.29 3.09 -9.81
CA ASP A 2 -17.02 3.42 -8.59
C ASP A 2 -17.45 2.20 -7.75
N VAL A 3 -16.56 1.20 -7.70
CA VAL A 3 -16.72 0.07 -6.79
C VAL A 3 -15.96 0.41 -5.52
N PHE A 4 -16.65 0.35 -4.39
CA PHE A 4 -16.09 0.63 -3.07
C PHE A 4 -16.20 -0.62 -2.19
N VAL A 5 -15.10 -0.98 -1.52
CA VAL A 5 -15.05 -2.11 -0.60
C VAL A 5 -14.80 -1.61 0.81
N ARG A 6 -15.56 -2.13 1.77
CA ARG A 6 -15.39 -1.85 3.19
C ARG A 6 -15.28 -3.14 3.98
N ILE A 7 -14.30 -3.21 4.89
CA ILE A 7 -14.10 -4.32 5.81
C ILE A 7 -14.17 -3.81 7.26
N GLY A 8 -15.33 -3.99 7.91
CA GLY A 8 -15.60 -3.45 9.25
C GLY A 8 -16.33 -2.09 9.24
N GLY A 9 -16.35 -1.43 10.40
CA GLY A 9 -16.88 -0.06 10.59
C GLY A 9 -18.40 0.01 10.88
N ALA A 10 -19.17 -1.01 10.50
CA ALA A 10 -20.59 -1.17 10.83
C ALA A 10 -20.86 -2.54 11.47
N GLY A 11 -19.95 -2.94 12.37
CA GLY A 11 -19.83 -4.31 12.88
C GLY A 11 -18.63 -5.03 12.27
N PRO A 12 -18.24 -6.19 12.82
CA PRO A 12 -17.07 -6.93 12.36
C PRO A 12 -17.28 -7.50 10.97
N GLY A 13 -16.26 -7.39 10.12
CA GLY A 13 -16.20 -8.02 8.80
C GLY A 13 -14.76 -8.39 8.48
N LYS A 14 -14.52 -9.48 7.76
CA LYS A 14 -13.17 -9.94 7.39
C LYS A 14 -13.17 -10.40 5.94
N ALA A 15 -12.06 -10.18 5.26
CA ALA A 15 -11.79 -10.73 3.93
C ALA A 15 -10.30 -11.02 3.83
N THR A 16 -9.91 -12.14 3.23
CA THR A 16 -8.48 -12.40 3.02
C THR A 16 -7.91 -11.48 1.95
N THR A 17 -8.58 -11.40 0.79
CA THR A 17 -8.26 -10.48 -0.30
C THR A 17 -9.55 -9.81 -0.76
N SER A 18 -9.54 -8.49 -0.94
CA SER A 18 -10.76 -7.72 -1.21
C SER A 18 -11.13 -7.70 -2.70
N ILE A 19 -10.17 -7.42 -3.58
CA ILE A 19 -10.35 -7.44 -5.03
C ILE A 19 -9.25 -8.28 -5.65
N VAL A 20 -9.61 -9.20 -6.55
CA VAL A 20 -8.67 -9.92 -7.42
C VAL A 20 -9.02 -9.63 -8.86
N VAL A 21 -8.10 -9.01 -9.60
CA VAL A 21 -8.23 -8.71 -11.02
C VAL A 21 -7.46 -9.74 -11.82
N ASN A 22 -8.18 -10.73 -12.34
CA ASN A 22 -7.59 -11.79 -13.16
C ASN A 22 -7.67 -11.53 -14.67
N SER A 23 -8.58 -10.65 -15.11
CA SER A 23 -8.78 -10.41 -16.54
C SER A 23 -7.76 -9.40 -17.03
N ASP A 24 -7.10 -9.73 -18.14
CA ASP A 24 -6.25 -8.80 -18.87
C ASP A 24 -7.06 -7.57 -19.32
N ASP A 25 -6.37 -6.46 -19.59
CA ASP A 25 -6.95 -5.20 -20.10
C ASP A 25 -8.01 -4.56 -19.19
N THR A 26 -8.18 -5.05 -17.95
CA THR A 26 -9.16 -4.48 -17.02
C THR A 26 -8.82 -3.03 -16.71
N ILE A 27 -9.85 -2.17 -16.71
CA ILE A 27 -9.73 -0.79 -16.23
C ILE A 27 -10.31 -0.68 -14.82
N ILE A 28 -9.48 -0.32 -13.86
CA ILE A 28 -9.85 0.08 -12.51
C ILE A 28 -9.88 1.60 -12.45
N ASP A 29 -11.00 2.18 -12.87
CA ASP A 29 -11.18 3.63 -12.87
C ASP A 29 -12.01 4.06 -11.65
N HIS A 30 -11.36 4.70 -10.70
CA HIS A 30 -11.87 5.09 -9.38
C HIS A 30 -12.39 3.93 -8.53
N THR A 31 -11.59 3.53 -7.55
CA THR A 31 -11.99 2.57 -6.52
C THR A 31 -11.41 2.97 -5.17
N TRP A 32 -12.16 2.68 -4.11
CA TRP A 32 -11.69 2.79 -2.73
C TRP A 32 -11.89 1.47 -2.02
N VAL A 33 -10.80 0.86 -1.59
CA VAL A 33 -10.76 -0.45 -0.96
C VAL A 33 -10.22 -0.27 0.45
N TRP A 34 -11.10 -0.31 1.44
CA TRP A 34 -10.83 0.23 2.77
C TRP A 34 -11.09 -0.81 3.86
N ARG A 35 -10.03 -1.20 4.58
CA ARG A 35 -10.17 -1.87 5.87
C ARG A 35 -10.45 -0.81 6.92
N ALA A 36 -11.54 -0.92 7.66
CA ALA A 36 -11.97 0.14 8.56
C ALA A 36 -10.95 0.45 9.67
N ASP A 37 -10.59 1.72 9.81
CA ASP A 37 -9.77 2.28 10.91
C ASP A 37 -10.63 2.89 12.04
N HIS A 38 -11.95 2.97 11.85
CA HIS A 38 -12.90 3.50 12.83
C HIS A 38 -14.30 2.88 12.70
N GLY A 39 -15.22 3.26 13.59
CA GLY A 39 -16.60 2.76 13.66
C GLY A 39 -16.75 1.56 14.59
N GLU A 40 -17.80 0.75 14.41
CA GLU A 40 -17.98 -0.47 15.18
C GLU A 40 -17.27 -1.67 14.52
N GLY A 41 -16.66 -2.53 15.33
CA GLY A 41 -16.05 -3.78 14.85
C GLY A 41 -14.72 -3.62 14.10
N TRP A 42 -13.93 -2.58 14.40
CA TRP A 42 -12.57 -2.43 13.89
C TRP A 42 -11.50 -2.90 14.92
N GLY A 43 -10.30 -3.17 14.44
CA GLY A 43 -9.15 -3.58 15.24
C GLY A 43 -8.36 -4.72 14.59
N TRP A 44 -7.09 -4.89 14.98
CA TRP A 44 -6.11 -5.73 14.28
C TRP A 44 -6.64 -7.11 13.88
N GLU A 45 -7.31 -7.79 14.82
CA GLU A 45 -7.95 -9.08 14.57
C GLU A 45 -9.47 -8.98 14.32
N THR A 46 -10.14 -7.92 14.77
CA THR A 46 -11.62 -7.79 14.70
C THR A 46 -12.11 -7.69 13.25
N ASN A 47 -11.47 -6.85 12.44
CA ASN A 47 -11.75 -6.70 11.02
C ASN A 47 -10.54 -7.03 10.14
N ARG A 48 -9.77 -8.05 10.55
CA ARG A 48 -8.57 -8.46 9.83
C ARG A 48 -8.84 -8.64 8.34
N ALA A 49 -8.06 -7.94 7.53
CA ALA A 49 -7.99 -8.08 6.10
C ALA A 49 -6.54 -8.00 5.65
N ASP A 50 -6.01 -9.12 5.17
CA ASP A 50 -4.58 -9.22 4.88
C ASP A 50 -4.22 -8.49 3.58
N TYR A 51 -5.06 -8.57 2.53
CA TYR A 51 -4.73 -8.05 1.20
C TYR A 51 -5.87 -7.20 0.61
N GLY A 52 -5.53 -6.04 0.05
CA GLY A 52 -6.50 -5.15 -0.59
C GLY A 52 -6.80 -5.59 -2.01
N VAL A 53 -5.96 -5.18 -2.94
CA VAL A 53 -6.09 -5.43 -4.38
C VAL A 53 -4.95 -6.32 -4.85
N ARG A 54 -5.30 -7.44 -5.50
CA ARG A 54 -4.33 -8.28 -6.21
C ARG A 54 -4.61 -8.22 -7.71
N VAL A 55 -3.62 -7.81 -8.49
CA VAL A 55 -3.70 -7.72 -9.96
C VAL A 55 -2.88 -8.84 -10.57
N ASN A 56 -3.55 -9.82 -11.17
CA ASN A 56 -2.92 -10.94 -11.88
C ASN A 56 -2.95 -10.76 -13.40
N GLY A 57 -3.96 -10.05 -13.93
CA GLY A 57 -4.10 -9.81 -15.37
C GLY A 57 -3.03 -8.87 -15.91
N ASP A 58 -2.68 -9.07 -17.17
CA ASP A 58 -1.78 -8.24 -17.94
C ASP A 58 -2.49 -6.97 -18.44
N ASP A 59 -1.72 -5.92 -18.76
CA ASP A 59 -2.20 -4.69 -19.40
C ASP A 59 -3.29 -3.92 -18.61
N VAL A 60 -3.46 -4.25 -17.33
CA VAL A 60 -4.41 -3.60 -16.43
C VAL A 60 -4.02 -2.14 -16.21
N LEU A 61 -5.02 -1.25 -16.27
CA LEU A 61 -4.87 0.17 -15.99
C LEU A 61 -5.69 0.55 -14.75
N ALA A 62 -5.03 1.12 -13.75
CA ALA A 62 -5.67 1.75 -12.60
C ALA A 62 -5.56 3.28 -12.69
N THR A 63 -6.68 3.98 -12.62
CA THR A 63 -6.75 5.45 -12.58
C THR A 63 -7.52 5.87 -11.33
N GLY A 64 -6.87 6.54 -10.38
CA GLY A 64 -7.50 6.88 -9.10
C GLY A 64 -7.67 5.68 -8.18
N LEU A 65 -6.56 5.04 -7.80
CA LEU A 65 -6.54 3.86 -6.93
C LEU A 65 -6.35 4.26 -5.46
N PHE A 66 -7.37 4.02 -4.62
CA PHE A 66 -7.33 4.28 -3.18
C PHE A 66 -7.44 2.94 -2.43
N VAL A 67 -6.44 2.57 -1.63
CA VAL A 67 -6.43 1.29 -0.91
C VAL A 67 -5.78 1.47 0.45
N GLU A 68 -6.46 1.10 1.54
CA GLU A 68 -6.03 1.51 2.88
C GLU A 68 -6.19 0.45 3.98
N HIS A 69 -5.25 0.53 4.92
CA HIS A 69 -5.22 -0.10 6.24
C HIS A 69 -5.15 -1.63 6.30
N PHE A 70 -4.76 -2.30 5.21
CA PHE A 70 -4.65 -3.77 5.22
C PHE A 70 -3.52 -4.25 6.14
N ASN A 71 -3.69 -5.44 6.73
CA ASN A 71 -2.71 -6.01 7.67
C ASN A 71 -1.38 -6.38 6.97
N LYS A 72 -1.41 -6.63 5.66
CA LYS A 72 -0.22 -6.92 4.85
C LYS A 72 -0.12 -5.98 3.64
N TYR A 73 -0.06 -6.51 2.43
CA TYR A 73 0.06 -5.71 1.21
C TYR A 73 -1.30 -5.12 0.84
N ASP A 74 -1.40 -3.79 0.78
CA ASP A 74 -2.61 -3.12 0.31
C ASP A 74 -2.81 -3.40 -1.19
N VAL A 75 -1.74 -3.32 -1.99
CA VAL A 75 -1.73 -3.70 -3.40
C VAL A 75 -0.60 -4.66 -3.71
N GLU A 76 -0.93 -5.75 -4.42
CA GLU A 76 0.03 -6.66 -5.05
C GLU A 76 -0.21 -6.72 -6.55
N TRP A 77 0.85 -6.55 -7.33
CA TRP A 77 0.82 -6.57 -8.79
C TRP A 77 1.70 -7.68 -9.34
N TYR A 78 1.08 -8.65 -10.00
CA TYR A 78 1.70 -9.83 -10.58
C TYR A 78 1.66 -9.84 -12.12
N GLY A 79 0.71 -9.13 -12.74
CA GLY A 79 0.57 -9.07 -14.20
C GLY A 79 1.56 -8.11 -14.88
N GLU A 80 1.86 -8.36 -16.15
CA GLU A 80 2.77 -7.58 -16.97
C GLU A 80 2.12 -6.30 -17.53
N ARG A 81 2.96 -5.30 -17.86
CA ARG A 81 2.56 -4.04 -18.52
C ARG A 81 1.49 -3.24 -17.75
N GLY A 82 1.39 -3.49 -16.45
CA GLY A 82 0.46 -2.82 -15.56
C GLY A 82 0.78 -1.33 -15.41
N ARG A 83 -0.26 -0.50 -15.31
CA ARG A 83 -0.12 0.95 -15.13
C ARG A 83 -1.01 1.47 -14.02
N THR A 84 -0.46 2.33 -13.16
CA THR A 84 -1.22 3.06 -12.14
C THR A 84 -0.98 4.56 -12.26
N ILE A 85 -2.04 5.32 -12.51
CA ILE A 85 -2.03 6.78 -12.52
C ILE A 85 -2.84 7.24 -11.32
N PHE A 86 -2.16 7.88 -10.36
CA PHE A 86 -2.64 8.20 -9.03
C PHE A 86 -2.83 6.97 -8.13
N PHE A 87 -2.11 6.96 -7.00
CA PHE A 87 -2.33 6.02 -5.91
C PHE A 87 -2.29 6.73 -4.57
N GLN A 88 -3.24 6.39 -3.70
CA GLN A 88 -3.28 6.83 -2.32
C GLN A 88 -3.43 5.60 -1.41
N ASN A 89 -2.63 5.58 -0.35
CA ASN A 89 -2.69 4.56 0.69
C ASN A 89 -2.36 5.14 2.06
N GLU A 90 -3.06 4.67 3.08
CA GLU A 90 -2.58 4.73 4.45
C GLU A 90 -2.37 3.32 5.02
N LYS A 91 -1.29 3.12 5.78
CA LYS A 91 -1.01 1.83 6.45
C LYS A 91 -1.99 1.57 7.60
N ALA A 92 -2.04 0.33 8.06
CA ALA A 92 -2.85 -0.07 9.21
C ALA A 92 -2.36 0.62 10.49
N TYR A 93 -3.19 1.48 11.07
CA TYR A 93 -2.83 2.25 12.27
C TYR A 93 -2.64 1.37 13.52
N ASP A 94 -3.29 0.21 13.50
CA ASP A 94 -3.56 -0.64 14.65
C ASP A 94 -2.68 -1.88 14.75
N ALA A 95 -1.55 -1.89 14.03
CA ALA A 95 -0.50 -2.88 14.26
C ALA A 95 -0.05 -2.81 15.74
N PRO A 96 -0.12 -3.93 16.48
CA PRO A 96 0.10 -3.90 17.94
C PRO A 96 1.59 -3.82 18.32
N ASN A 97 2.49 -4.08 17.37
CA ASN A 97 3.94 -3.99 17.51
C ASN A 97 4.63 -4.28 16.16
N GLN A 98 5.94 -4.05 16.08
CA GLN A 98 6.76 -4.34 14.90
C GLN A 98 6.67 -5.81 14.44
N ALA A 99 6.60 -6.77 15.37
CA ALA A 99 6.60 -8.19 15.03
C ALA A 99 5.31 -8.62 14.29
N ALA A 100 4.18 -7.94 14.56
CA ALA A 100 2.91 -8.22 13.90
C ALA A 100 2.93 -7.93 12.39
N ILE A 101 3.79 -7.00 11.96
CA ILE A 101 3.94 -6.61 10.55
C ILE A 101 5.24 -7.13 9.93
N GLN A 102 6.04 -7.90 10.65
CA GLN A 102 7.30 -8.41 10.13
C GLN A 102 7.06 -9.28 8.87
N ASN A 103 7.80 -9.00 7.82
CA ASN A 103 7.66 -9.64 6.51
C ASN A 103 8.99 -10.29 6.10
N GLY A 104 9.27 -11.46 6.66
CA GLY A 104 10.60 -12.06 6.57
C GLY A 104 11.65 -11.12 7.18
N ASN A 105 12.63 -10.71 6.38
CA ASN A 105 13.65 -9.74 6.80
C ASN A 105 13.20 -8.28 6.62
N THR A 106 12.07 -8.03 5.96
CA THR A 106 11.55 -6.69 5.70
C THR A 106 10.66 -6.21 6.84
N LYS A 107 10.83 -4.94 7.26
CA LYS A 107 10.00 -4.33 8.30
C LYS A 107 8.69 -3.83 7.68
N GLY A 108 7.60 -4.58 7.88
CA GLY A 108 6.31 -4.21 7.30
C GLY A 108 6.09 -4.74 5.89
N TYR A 109 4.85 -4.58 5.43
CA TYR A 109 4.44 -4.91 4.07
C TYR A 109 4.26 -3.59 3.31
N ALA A 110 4.84 -3.48 2.11
CA ALA A 110 4.66 -2.31 1.25
C ALA A 110 3.17 -2.00 1.03
N ALA A 111 2.82 -0.73 0.85
CA ALA A 111 1.50 -0.34 0.38
C ALA A 111 1.25 -0.86 -1.03
N TYR A 112 2.28 -0.81 -1.87
CA TYR A 112 2.19 -1.24 -3.26
C TYR A 112 3.42 -2.07 -3.62
N ARG A 113 3.20 -3.35 -3.91
CA ARG A 113 4.24 -4.29 -4.33
C ARG A 113 4.04 -4.71 -5.78
N VAL A 114 5.06 -4.55 -6.60
CA VAL A 114 5.23 -5.25 -7.88
C VAL A 114 6.04 -6.51 -7.61
N ASP A 115 5.57 -7.66 -8.07
CA ASP A 115 6.28 -8.94 -7.92
C ASP A 115 7.63 -8.93 -8.66
N ASP A 116 8.64 -9.59 -8.11
CA ASP A 116 10.02 -9.56 -8.64
C ASP A 116 10.11 -10.20 -10.03
N SER A 117 9.15 -11.04 -10.40
CA SER A 117 9.07 -11.66 -11.73
C SER A 117 8.62 -10.70 -12.84
N VAL A 118 7.92 -9.61 -12.52
CA VAL A 118 7.39 -8.65 -13.50
C VAL A 118 8.51 -7.95 -14.25
N GLU A 119 8.42 -7.86 -15.58
CA GLU A 119 9.40 -7.20 -16.45
C GLU A 119 8.96 -5.78 -16.85
N GLN A 120 7.66 -5.50 -16.93
CA GLN A 120 7.10 -4.21 -17.33
C GLN A 120 6.03 -3.73 -16.37
N HIS A 121 6.22 -2.54 -15.78
CA HIS A 121 5.25 -1.90 -14.91
C HIS A 121 5.50 -0.39 -14.86
N GLU A 122 4.47 0.43 -14.72
CA GLU A 122 4.68 1.88 -14.60
C GLU A 122 3.67 2.59 -13.68
N GLY A 123 4.16 3.43 -12.77
CA GLY A 123 3.33 4.16 -11.81
C GLY A 123 3.60 5.67 -11.76
N TRP A 124 2.56 6.49 -11.57
CA TRP A 124 2.66 7.95 -11.50
C TRP A 124 1.86 8.54 -10.34
N GLY A 125 2.52 9.40 -9.54
CA GLY A 125 1.87 10.19 -8.49
C GLY A 125 1.28 9.31 -7.41
N MET A 126 2.14 8.67 -6.62
CA MET A 126 1.73 7.62 -5.69
C MET A 126 2.20 7.96 -4.27
N GLY A 127 1.30 7.87 -3.30
CA GLY A 127 1.57 8.20 -1.90
C GLY A 127 1.19 7.10 -0.93
N SER A 128 2.05 6.88 0.07
CA SER A 128 1.81 5.97 1.20
C SER A 128 2.02 6.72 2.53
N TYR A 129 0.99 6.80 3.36
CA TYR A 129 1.02 7.48 4.66
C TYR A 129 1.06 6.46 5.79
N CYS A 130 1.69 6.76 6.92
CA CYS A 130 1.59 5.95 8.13
C CYS A 130 1.13 6.79 9.33
N TYR A 131 0.31 6.16 10.17
CA TYR A 131 -0.18 6.72 11.43
C TYR A 131 -0.33 5.58 12.44
N TYR A 132 0.78 4.94 12.80
CA TYR A 132 0.82 3.85 13.79
C TYR A 132 0.54 4.40 15.20
N ASN A 133 -0.66 4.92 15.45
CA ASN A 133 -1.03 5.55 16.71
C ASN A 133 -1.15 4.54 17.87
N VAL A 134 -1.37 3.25 17.56
CA VAL A 134 -1.40 2.18 18.55
C VAL A 134 0.01 1.83 19.05
N ASP A 135 0.99 1.76 18.16
CA ASP A 135 2.42 1.67 18.52
C ASP A 135 3.26 2.61 17.63
N PRO A 136 3.48 3.87 18.08
CA PRO A 136 4.24 4.86 17.33
C PRO A 136 5.72 4.53 17.13
N THR A 137 6.23 3.46 17.77
CA THR A 137 7.63 3.03 17.60
C THR A 137 7.84 2.17 16.36
N ILE A 138 6.75 1.77 15.69
CA ILE A 138 6.80 0.96 14.47
C ILE A 138 7.54 1.68 13.35
N VAL A 139 8.39 0.91 12.67
CA VAL A 139 9.09 1.31 11.46
C VAL A 139 8.56 0.50 10.28
N GLN A 140 8.20 1.21 9.22
CA GLN A 140 7.83 0.66 7.92
C GLN A 140 9.03 0.83 6.99
N GLU A 141 9.55 -0.23 6.40
CA GLU A 141 10.79 -0.15 5.62
C GLU A 141 10.61 0.74 4.38
N HIS A 142 9.51 0.54 3.65
CA HIS A 142 9.17 1.31 2.47
C HIS A 142 7.66 1.34 2.22
N GLY A 143 7.20 2.37 1.51
CA GLY A 143 5.84 2.44 0.99
C GLY A 143 5.67 1.57 -0.27
N PHE A 144 6.71 1.49 -1.09
CA PHE A 144 6.68 0.82 -2.38
C PHE A 144 7.74 -0.28 -2.46
N LYS A 145 7.44 -1.39 -3.13
CA LYS A 145 8.41 -2.46 -3.43
C LYS A 145 8.30 -2.89 -4.88
N ALA A 146 9.41 -2.96 -5.60
CA ALA A 146 9.42 -3.38 -7.00
C ALA A 146 10.79 -3.93 -7.44
N PRO A 147 10.86 -4.77 -8.48
CA PRO A 147 12.13 -5.16 -9.07
C PRO A 147 12.84 -3.97 -9.74
N VAL A 148 14.17 -3.95 -9.65
CA VAL A 148 15.02 -2.96 -10.34
C VAL A 148 15.31 -3.47 -11.74
N LYS A 149 14.44 -3.11 -12.69
CA LYS A 149 14.52 -3.53 -14.11
C LYS A 149 14.24 -2.34 -15.02
N PRO A 150 14.83 -2.27 -16.23
CA PRO A 150 14.60 -1.15 -17.15
C PRO A 150 13.12 -0.89 -17.52
N GLY A 151 12.27 -1.93 -17.48
CA GLY A 151 10.85 -1.84 -17.81
C GLY A 151 9.92 -1.54 -16.63
N VAL A 152 10.42 -1.53 -15.39
CA VAL A 152 9.62 -1.31 -14.18
C VAL A 152 9.94 0.07 -13.63
N LYS A 153 9.06 1.05 -13.85
CA LYS A 153 9.35 2.47 -13.58
C LYS A 153 8.32 3.12 -12.67
N PHE A 154 8.73 4.12 -11.89
CA PHE A 154 7.83 4.96 -11.11
C PHE A 154 8.21 6.43 -11.21
N HIS A 155 7.19 7.28 -11.07
CA HIS A 155 7.33 8.73 -11.15
C HIS A 155 6.57 9.41 -10.01
N ASN A 156 7.25 10.27 -9.26
CA ASN A 156 6.69 11.06 -8.16
C ASN A 156 6.08 10.18 -7.06
N LEU A 157 6.93 9.37 -6.42
CA LEU A 157 6.58 8.60 -5.23
C LEU A 157 6.78 9.45 -3.98
N ILE A 158 5.86 9.33 -3.02
CA ILE A 158 6.01 9.92 -1.69
C ILE A 158 5.67 8.92 -0.58
N VAL A 159 6.36 9.03 0.54
CA VAL A 159 5.92 8.45 1.82
C VAL A 159 5.87 9.52 2.91
N VAL A 160 4.95 9.38 3.85
CA VAL A 160 4.69 10.40 4.87
C VAL A 160 4.34 9.76 6.20
N SER A 161 4.98 10.21 7.29
CA SER A 161 4.51 9.94 8.64
C SER A 161 3.56 11.04 9.09
N LEU A 162 2.38 10.67 9.58
CA LEU A 162 1.39 11.61 10.10
C LEU A 162 1.67 11.88 11.58
N GLY A 163 2.16 13.08 11.88
CA GLY A 163 2.43 13.49 13.28
C GLY A 163 3.54 12.69 13.97
N GLY A 164 4.39 11.98 13.23
CA GLY A 164 5.45 11.14 13.78
C GLY A 164 4.98 9.80 14.38
N ASN A 165 3.77 9.33 14.04
CA ASN A 165 3.24 8.05 14.52
C ASN A 165 3.76 6.90 13.65
N GLY A 166 4.90 6.36 14.04
CA GLY A 166 5.74 5.50 13.21
C GLY A 166 6.50 6.28 12.14
N GLN A 167 7.43 5.60 11.46
CA GLN A 167 8.26 6.22 10.43
C GLN A 167 8.53 5.26 9.27
N TYR A 168 8.77 5.81 8.08
CA TYR A 168 9.33 5.09 6.94
C TYR A 168 10.86 5.13 6.97
N GLU A 169 11.53 4.02 6.65
CA GLU A 169 13.00 4.02 6.41
C GLU A 169 13.34 4.53 5.01
N HIS A 170 12.52 4.18 4.01
CA HIS A 170 12.72 4.50 2.61
C HIS A 170 11.38 4.78 1.91
N VAL A 171 11.45 5.36 0.71
CA VAL A 171 10.26 5.58 -0.13
C VAL A 171 9.93 4.27 -0.85
N ILE A 172 10.88 3.75 -1.63
CA ILE A 172 10.74 2.53 -2.44
C ILE A 172 11.97 1.65 -2.26
N ASN A 173 11.79 0.34 -2.00
CA ASN A 173 12.89 -0.58 -1.69
C ASN A 173 13.83 0.00 -0.60
N ASP A 174 15.07 0.31 -0.96
CA ASP A 174 16.13 0.94 -0.18
C ASP A 174 16.46 2.38 -0.65
N VAL A 175 15.59 2.98 -1.48
CA VAL A 175 15.76 4.29 -2.12
C VAL A 175 14.81 5.32 -1.52
N GLY A 176 15.32 6.54 -1.33
CA GLY A 176 14.62 7.66 -0.72
C GLY A 176 14.96 7.77 0.77
N SER A 177 14.95 9.01 1.26
CA SER A 177 15.25 9.31 2.67
C SER A 177 14.16 8.77 3.61
N PRO A 178 14.47 8.47 4.86
CA PRO A 178 13.46 8.17 5.85
C PRO A 178 12.56 9.39 6.13
N THR A 179 11.34 9.14 6.60
CA THR A 179 10.59 10.19 7.31
C THR A 179 11.15 10.36 8.71
N SER A 180 11.00 11.54 9.30
CA SER A 180 11.52 11.79 10.65
C SER A 180 10.79 12.95 11.34
N GLY A 181 10.88 12.98 12.67
CA GLY A 181 10.23 14.00 13.48
C GLY A 181 8.70 13.85 13.52
N THR A 182 8.04 14.87 14.05
CA THR A 182 6.57 14.94 14.19
C THR A 182 5.92 15.85 13.15
N GLU A 183 6.71 16.62 12.41
CA GLU A 183 6.22 17.41 11.29
C GLU A 183 5.86 16.48 10.14
N THR A 184 4.66 16.64 9.58
CA THR A 184 4.14 15.82 8.47
C THR A 184 4.79 16.26 7.15
N VAL A 185 6.08 15.98 6.99
CA VAL A 185 6.87 16.32 5.81
C VAL A 185 7.06 15.09 4.92
N PRO A 186 6.67 15.14 3.64
CA PRO A 186 6.86 14.01 2.73
C PRO A 186 8.34 13.73 2.44
N SER A 187 8.73 12.46 2.45
CA SER A 187 9.93 11.97 1.75
C SER A 187 9.56 11.57 0.34
N GLN A 188 10.46 11.80 -0.63
CA GLN A 188 10.13 11.79 -2.04
C GLN A 188 11.17 11.06 -2.89
N VAL A 189 10.71 10.37 -3.93
CA VAL A 189 11.52 9.86 -5.05
C VAL A 189 10.85 10.29 -6.35
N VAL A 190 11.55 11.11 -7.14
CA VAL A 190 10.97 11.66 -8.38
C VAL A 190 10.91 10.61 -9.50
N ASN A 191 11.92 9.75 -9.61
CA ASN A 191 11.97 8.67 -10.61
C ASN A 191 12.56 7.39 -9.99
N PHE A 192 12.12 6.24 -10.47
CA PHE A 192 12.65 4.91 -10.16
C PHE A 192 12.53 3.99 -11.39
N PRO A 193 13.44 3.01 -11.59
CA PRO A 193 14.76 2.97 -10.98
C PRO A 193 15.58 4.18 -11.40
#